data_AF-A0A0H5P5N1-F1
#
_entry.id   AF-A0A0H5P5N1-F1
#
_cell.length_a   1.000
_cell.length_b   1.000
_cell.length_c   1.000
_cell.angle_alpha   90.00
_cell.angle_beta   90.00
_cell.angle_gamma   90.00
#
_symmetry.space_group_name_H-M   'P 1'
#
loop_
_entity.id
_entity.type
_entity.pdbx_description
1 polymer ?
#
loop_
_entity_poly.entity_id
_entity_poly.type
_entity_poly.pdbx_seq_one_letter_code
_entity_poly.pdbx_strand_id
1 'polypeptide(L)'
;MPESKMKFEAPLLPWPAEWKTKKPQAIALLGVLLFGAASIVFIPFSIEAAANGDTFRILYGIAGVFMCLTFVAIGMPRVWVRRKGLPRAMVVGETVKGNRGLRLLYLSSWKIVLFLWLIACVAFLGLRGLSFLFSMNDDADSAGRQSINLGGFAIALVAAVVAVFLLLLTFLGRGPRRGWITLDDVGISQVAGNTSRAISWESIGGISAHLINNSHAVRITPAIGAKFQVATGRSLLGRWQQGFLEQAMDVPVWVLGMDPALFLHLTRFYWQHPEARHELGTDATVDRIRRGDLLD
;
A
#
# COMPACT_ATOMS: atom_id res chain seq x y z
N MET A 1 22.56 -2.18 24.35
CA MET A 1 23.14 -2.26 22.99
C MET A 1 22.01 -2.57 22.01
N PRO A 2 21.74 -1.73 21.00
CA PRO A 2 20.77 -2.06 19.98
C PRO A 2 21.36 -3.15 19.09
N GLU A 3 20.77 -4.34 19.09
CA GLU A 3 21.09 -5.36 18.09
C GLU A 3 20.97 -4.73 16.70
N SER A 4 22.11 -4.64 16.01
CA SER A 4 22.15 -4.35 14.59
C SER A 4 21.26 -5.36 13.89
N LYS A 5 20.03 -4.95 13.54
CA LYS A 5 19.10 -5.75 12.75
C LYS A 5 19.77 -6.04 11.41
N MET A 6 20.49 -7.15 11.33
CA MET A 6 21.05 -7.65 10.08
C MET A 6 19.90 -7.72 9.08
N LYS A 7 19.99 -6.90 8.03
CA LYS A 7 19.04 -6.95 6.92
C LYS A 7 19.29 -8.26 6.21
N PHE A 8 18.38 -9.22 6.37
CA PHE A 8 18.43 -10.44 5.60
C PHE A 8 18.08 -10.13 4.14
N GLU A 9 19.03 -10.42 3.25
CA GLU A 9 18.82 -10.38 1.81
C GLU A 9 18.37 -11.75 1.33
N ALA A 10 17.38 -11.80 0.45
CA ALA A 10 16.97 -12.99 -0.27
C ALA A 10 17.54 -12.97 -1.69
N PRO A 11 17.90 -14.14 -2.25
CA PRO A 11 18.39 -14.25 -3.61
C PRO A 11 17.30 -13.84 -4.61
N LEU A 12 17.73 -13.24 -5.71
CA LEU A 12 16.84 -12.85 -6.80
C LEU A 12 16.52 -14.07 -7.67
N LEU A 13 15.36 -14.66 -7.46
CA LEU A 13 14.91 -15.81 -8.25
C LEU A 13 14.60 -15.42 -9.73
N PRO A 14 14.61 -16.40 -10.65
CA PRO A 14 14.28 -16.20 -12.06
C PRO A 14 12.96 -15.48 -12.24
N TRP A 15 12.96 -14.51 -13.16
CA TRP A 15 11.78 -13.70 -13.42
C TRP A 15 10.83 -14.45 -14.36
N PRO A 16 9.55 -14.61 -14.00
CA PRO A 16 8.55 -15.26 -14.84
C PRO A 16 8.39 -14.56 -16.20
N ALA A 17 8.32 -15.34 -17.27
CA ALA A 17 8.15 -14.83 -18.64
C ALA A 17 6.79 -14.14 -18.82
N GLU A 18 5.77 -14.60 -18.10
CA GLU A 18 4.39 -14.11 -18.14
C GLU A 18 4.28 -12.63 -17.74
N TRP A 19 5.19 -12.14 -16.90
CA TRP A 19 5.25 -10.73 -16.50
C TRP A 19 5.90 -9.80 -17.53
N LYS A 20 6.39 -10.34 -18.66
CA LYS A 20 6.98 -9.66 -19.84
C LYS A 20 8.16 -8.74 -19.55
N THR A 21 8.00 -7.74 -18.69
CA THR A 21 9.01 -6.71 -18.40
C THR A 21 9.23 -6.55 -16.91
N LYS A 22 10.52 -6.42 -16.54
CA LYS A 22 10.98 -6.01 -15.20
C LYS A 22 10.87 -4.49 -14.98
N LYS A 23 10.35 -3.74 -15.96
CA LYS A 23 10.45 -2.28 -16.00
C LYS A 23 9.66 -1.65 -14.86
N PRO A 24 10.20 -0.59 -14.23
CA PRO A 24 9.45 0.20 -13.27
C PRO A 24 8.17 0.73 -13.94
N GLN A 25 7.11 0.89 -13.15
CA GLN A 25 5.91 1.56 -13.65
C GLN A 25 6.29 2.99 -14.05
N ALA A 26 6.33 3.28 -15.35
CA ALA A 26 6.77 4.57 -15.88
C ALA A 26 6.03 5.75 -15.22
N ILE A 27 4.73 5.57 -14.95
CA ILE A 27 3.88 6.53 -14.24
C ILE A 27 4.38 6.77 -12.80
N ALA A 28 4.77 5.72 -12.08
CA ALA A 28 5.29 5.85 -10.71
C ALA A 28 6.66 6.55 -10.72
N LEU A 29 7.52 6.21 -11.67
CA LEU A 29 8.83 6.87 -11.84
C LEU A 29 8.65 8.36 -12.17
N LEU A 30 7.78 8.68 -13.14
CA LEU A 30 7.47 10.05 -13.51
C LEU A 30 6.92 10.84 -12.32
N GLY A 31 6.00 10.25 -11.55
CA GLY A 31 5.48 10.86 -10.33
C GLY A 31 6.59 11.16 -9.31
N VAL A 32 7.45 10.18 -9.03
CA VAL A 32 8.58 10.36 -8.10
C VAL A 32 9.54 11.46 -8.58
N LEU A 33 9.85 11.50 -9.88
CA LEU A 33 10.72 12.54 -10.45
C LEU A 33 10.07 13.92 -10.41
N LEU A 34 8.80 14.03 -10.79
CA LEU A 34 8.04 15.29 -10.77
C LEU A 34 7.95 15.87 -9.36
N PHE A 35 7.54 15.05 -8.39
CA PHE A 35 7.45 15.50 -7.00
C PHE A 35 8.84 15.76 -6.41
N GLY A 36 9.86 14.96 -6.74
CA GLY A 36 11.23 15.24 -6.33
C GLY A 36 11.73 16.59 -6.86
N ALA A 37 11.50 16.90 -8.14
CA ALA A 37 11.83 18.19 -8.72
C ALA A 37 11.05 19.33 -8.06
N ALA A 38 9.75 19.15 -7.82
CA ALA A 38 8.93 20.14 -7.13
C ALA A 38 9.44 20.43 -5.70
N SER A 39 9.89 19.42 -4.94
CA SER A 39 10.51 19.66 -3.62
C SER A 39 11.74 20.55 -3.72
N ILE A 40 12.56 20.37 -4.77
CA ILE A 40 13.77 21.17 -4.98
C ILE A 40 13.40 22.63 -5.27
N VAL A 41 12.28 22.90 -5.93
CA VAL A 41 11.76 24.25 -6.20
C VAL A 41 11.16 24.91 -4.95
N PHE A 42 10.46 24.16 -4.10
CA PHE A 42 9.87 24.72 -2.87
C PHE A 42 10.90 25.09 -1.80
N ILE A 43 12.09 24.47 -1.79
CA ILE A 43 13.17 24.80 -0.84
C ILE A 43 13.63 26.26 -0.98
N PRO A 44 14.12 26.74 -2.15
CA PRO A 44 14.55 28.13 -2.29
C PRO A 44 13.41 29.12 -2.10
N PHE A 45 12.18 28.78 -2.54
CA PHE A 45 10.99 29.60 -2.26
C PHE A 45 10.78 29.81 -0.75
N SER A 46 10.95 28.76 0.06
CA SER A 46 10.83 28.84 1.52
C SER A 46 11.94 29.68 2.15
N ILE A 47 13.17 29.59 1.63
CA ILE A 47 14.33 30.34 2.10
C ILE A 47 14.16 31.83 1.79
N GLU A 48 13.73 32.16 0.56
CA GLU A 48 13.46 33.53 0.14
C GLU A 48 12.32 34.15 0.98
N ALA A 49 11.27 33.39 1.26
CA ALA A 49 10.19 33.81 2.16
C ALA A 49 10.71 34.10 3.58
N ALA A 50 11.62 33.27 4.09
CA ALA A 50 12.24 33.46 5.39
C ALA A 50 13.11 34.71 5.44
N ALA A 51 13.87 34.99 4.38
CA ALA A 51 14.68 36.20 4.28
C ALA A 51 13.82 37.49 4.30
N ASN A 52 12.59 37.42 3.78
CA ASN A 52 11.65 38.53 3.75
C ASN A 52 10.75 38.62 5.01
N GLY A 53 10.87 37.70 5.96
CA GLY A 53 10.03 37.68 7.16
C GLY A 53 8.56 37.32 6.89
N ASP A 54 8.22 36.77 5.72
CA ASP A 54 6.84 36.40 5.39
C ASP A 54 6.52 35.00 5.92
N THR A 55 6.06 34.95 7.17
CA THR A 55 5.70 33.71 7.88
C THR A 55 4.74 32.82 7.10
N PHE A 56 3.79 33.40 6.35
CA PHE A 56 2.80 32.62 5.60
C PHE A 56 3.45 31.90 4.42
N ARG A 57 4.30 32.60 3.65
CA ARG A 57 5.04 31.98 2.54
C ARG A 57 6.03 30.92 3.03
N ILE A 58 6.65 31.11 4.20
CA ILE A 58 7.53 30.10 4.83
C ILE A 58 6.74 28.82 5.08
N LEU A 59 5.60 28.92 5.78
CA LEU A 59 4.77 27.75 6.10
C LEU A 59 4.27 27.04 4.84
N TYR A 60 3.89 27.80 3.81
CA TYR A 60 3.47 27.25 2.53
C TYR A 60 4.59 26.46 1.84
N GLY A 61 5.79 27.05 1.78
CA GLY A 61 6.94 26.41 1.17
C GLY A 61 7.34 25.12 1.90
N ILE A 62 7.39 25.15 3.24
CA ILE A 62 7.67 23.97 4.07
C ILE A 62 6.63 22.86 3.81
N ALA A 63 5.33 23.21 3.82
CA ALA A 63 4.27 22.26 3.53
C ALA A 63 4.41 21.64 2.12
N GLY A 64 4.78 22.45 1.12
CA GLY A 64 5.07 22.00 -0.24
C GLY A 64 6.25 21.03 -0.32
N VAL A 65 7.34 21.28 0.41
CA VAL A 65 8.50 20.36 0.49
C VAL A 65 8.08 19.04 1.12
N PHE A 66 7.44 19.06 2.30
CA PHE A 66 6.96 17.85 2.95
C PHE A 66 5.97 17.09 2.06
N MET A 67 5.16 17.81 1.29
CA MET A 67 4.27 17.22 0.30
C MET A 67 4.98 16.37 -0.70
N CYS A 68 5.88 17.01 -1.42
CA CYS A 68 6.65 16.41 -2.46
C CYS A 68 7.49 15.23 -1.95
N LEU A 69 8.17 15.38 -0.81
CA LEU A 69 8.97 14.32 -0.18
C LEU A 69 8.11 13.12 0.22
N THR A 70 6.89 13.35 0.68
CA THR A 70 6.00 12.26 1.08
C THR A 70 5.53 11.44 -0.12
N PHE A 71 5.19 12.09 -1.24
CA PHE A 71 4.89 11.40 -2.49
C PHE A 71 6.08 10.58 -3.00
N VAL A 72 7.30 11.14 -2.91
CA VAL A 72 8.53 10.42 -3.22
C VAL A 72 8.68 9.20 -2.30
N ALA A 73 8.51 9.36 -0.98
CA ALA A 73 8.65 8.28 -0.01
C ALA A 73 7.64 7.13 -0.24
N ILE A 74 6.40 7.42 -0.64
CA ILE A 74 5.39 6.39 -0.98
C ILE A 74 5.65 5.79 -2.37
N GLY A 75 6.00 6.61 -3.34
CA GLY A 75 6.17 6.22 -4.74
C GLY A 75 7.43 5.41 -4.97
N MET A 76 8.51 5.72 -4.26
CA MET A 76 9.82 5.11 -4.46
C MET A 76 9.80 3.58 -4.30
N PRO A 77 9.15 2.99 -3.27
CA PRO A 77 8.99 1.54 -3.18
C PRO A 77 8.21 0.89 -4.34
N ARG A 78 7.38 1.64 -5.06
CA ARG A 78 6.63 1.15 -6.23
C ARG A 78 7.44 1.19 -7.52
N VAL A 79 8.43 2.09 -7.61
CA VAL A 79 9.37 2.12 -8.73
C VAL A 79 10.23 0.85 -8.72
N TRP A 80 10.48 0.28 -7.54
CA TRP A 80 11.36 -0.88 -7.39
C TRP A 80 10.56 -2.18 -7.53
N VAL A 81 10.58 -2.75 -8.73
CA VAL A 81 9.91 -4.02 -9.05
C VAL A 81 10.58 -5.19 -8.33
N ARG A 82 11.92 -5.22 -8.32
CA ARG A 82 12.70 -6.26 -7.63
C ARG A 82 13.15 -5.79 -6.26
N ARG A 83 13.04 -6.65 -5.26
CA ARG A 83 13.39 -6.34 -3.87
C ARG A 83 14.31 -7.43 -3.32
N LYS A 84 15.48 -7.04 -2.79
CA LYS A 84 16.37 -8.00 -2.12
C LYS A 84 16.03 -8.22 -0.66
N GLY A 85 15.41 -7.23 -0.02
CA GLY A 85 15.09 -7.30 1.41
C GLY A 85 13.91 -8.23 1.67
N LEU A 86 14.03 -9.08 2.68
CA LEU A 86 12.90 -9.83 3.20
C LEU A 86 11.91 -8.92 3.96
N PRO A 87 10.60 -9.19 3.88
CA PRO A 87 9.63 -8.44 4.65
C PRO A 87 9.95 -8.57 6.14
N ARG A 88 10.10 -7.44 6.84
CA ARG A 88 10.28 -7.40 8.31
C ARG A 88 9.10 -7.99 9.09
N ALA A 89 8.01 -8.26 8.40
CA ALA A 89 6.71 -8.64 8.94
C ALA A 89 6.33 -10.08 8.54
N MET A 90 7.33 -10.93 8.26
CA MET A 90 7.13 -12.38 8.21
C MET A 90 7.05 -12.89 9.65
N VAL A 91 5.90 -13.44 10.00
CA VAL A 91 5.66 -14.02 11.31
C VAL A 91 5.38 -15.49 11.10
N VAL A 92 6.27 -16.33 11.63
CA VAL A 92 6.00 -17.74 11.80
C VAL A 92 5.19 -17.87 13.09
N GLY A 93 3.99 -18.43 13.01
CA GLY A 93 3.13 -18.54 14.19
C GLY A 93 1.76 -19.13 13.91
N GLU A 94 0.92 -19.15 14.94
CA GLU A 94 -0.43 -19.70 14.84
C GLU A 94 -1.34 -18.87 13.95
N THR A 95 -2.03 -19.55 13.05
CA THR A 95 -3.06 -19.04 12.16
C THR A 95 -4.35 -18.80 12.93
N VAL A 96 -5.30 -18.11 12.30
CA VAL A 96 -6.65 -17.90 12.88
C VAL A 96 -7.36 -19.23 13.16
N LYS A 97 -6.96 -20.31 12.48
CA LYS A 97 -7.49 -21.66 12.66
C LYS A 97 -6.66 -22.51 13.64
N GLY A 98 -5.64 -21.95 14.28
CA GLY A 98 -4.76 -22.66 15.23
C GLY A 98 -3.58 -23.42 14.58
N ASN A 99 -3.55 -23.55 13.25
CA ASN A 99 -2.44 -24.20 12.55
C ASN A 99 -1.19 -23.30 12.56
N ARG A 100 0.02 -23.85 12.51
CA ARG A 100 1.22 -23.02 12.31
C ARG A 100 1.43 -22.75 10.82
N GLY A 101 1.80 -21.53 10.47
CA GLY A 101 2.07 -21.17 9.08
C GLY A 101 2.88 -19.89 8.93
N LEU A 102 3.31 -19.63 7.70
CA LEU A 102 4.03 -18.43 7.31
C LEU A 102 3.03 -17.31 7.05
N ARG A 103 2.99 -16.32 7.93
CA ARG A 103 2.16 -15.13 7.76
C ARG A 103 2.94 -13.99 7.13
N LEU A 104 2.47 -13.51 5.99
CA LEU A 104 2.97 -12.34 5.26
C LEU A 104 2.00 -11.17 5.45
N LEU A 105 2.40 -10.18 6.24
CA LEU A 105 1.59 -9.00 6.51
C LEU A 105 1.66 -7.97 5.38
N TYR A 106 0.52 -7.35 5.07
CA TYR A 106 0.47 -6.27 4.07
C TYR A 106 1.12 -5.01 4.63
N LEU A 107 1.88 -4.32 3.78
CA LEU A 107 2.44 -3.00 4.03
C LEU A 107 1.30 -1.99 4.22
N SER A 108 1.04 -1.66 5.47
CA SER A 108 -0.02 -0.72 5.88
C SER A 108 0.40 0.75 5.80
N SER A 109 1.60 1.04 5.30
CA SER A 109 2.22 2.38 5.38
C SER A 109 1.42 3.45 4.65
N TRP A 110 0.73 3.09 3.55
CA TRP A 110 0.02 4.06 2.71
C TRP A 110 -1.16 4.74 3.43
N LYS A 111 -1.83 4.05 4.36
CA LYS A 111 -2.98 4.61 5.09
C LYS A 111 -2.56 5.72 6.05
N ILE A 112 -1.47 5.51 6.78
CA ILE A 112 -0.93 6.51 7.72
C ILE A 112 -0.55 7.77 6.94
N VAL A 113 0.10 7.58 5.80
CA VAL A 113 0.51 8.72 4.99
C VAL A 113 -0.69 9.46 4.41
N LEU A 114 -1.69 8.75 3.88
CA LEU A 114 -2.93 9.35 3.39
C LEU A 114 -3.69 10.10 4.52
N PHE A 115 -3.69 9.55 5.73
CA PHE A 115 -4.28 10.21 6.89
C PHE A 115 -3.56 11.51 7.26
N LEU A 116 -2.22 11.49 7.31
CA LEU A 116 -1.42 12.69 7.53
C LEU A 116 -1.65 13.74 6.43
N TRP A 117 -1.82 13.30 5.17
CA TRP A 117 -2.19 14.17 4.06
C TRP A 117 -3.54 14.85 4.24
N LEU A 118 -4.55 14.09 4.65
CA LEU A 118 -5.89 14.65 4.86
C LEU A 118 -5.88 15.66 6.01
N ILE A 119 -5.15 15.39 7.11
CA ILE A 119 -4.97 16.35 8.20
C ILE A 119 -4.27 17.61 7.70
N ALA A 120 -3.15 17.46 6.99
CA ALA A 120 -2.39 18.60 6.45
C ALA A 120 -3.24 19.44 5.48
N CYS A 121 -4.04 18.79 4.63
CA CYS A 121 -4.97 19.45 3.72
C CYS A 121 -6.05 20.24 4.46
N VAL A 122 -6.70 19.63 5.47
CA VAL A 122 -7.71 20.32 6.29
C VAL A 122 -7.09 21.51 7.04
N ALA A 123 -5.92 21.33 7.65
CA ALA A 123 -5.21 22.41 8.34
C ALA A 123 -4.84 23.56 7.39
N PHE A 124 -4.34 23.23 6.20
CA PHE A 124 -3.99 24.21 5.19
C PHE A 124 -5.22 25.00 4.70
N LEU A 125 -6.31 24.30 4.37
CA LEU A 125 -7.56 24.94 3.94
C LEU A 125 -8.19 25.78 5.06
N GLY A 126 -8.09 25.34 6.31
CA GLY A 126 -8.51 26.11 7.48
C GLY A 126 -7.72 27.40 7.66
N LEU A 127 -6.39 27.33 7.60
CA LEU A 127 -5.51 28.51 7.66
C LEU A 127 -5.79 29.48 6.51
N ARG A 128 -5.99 28.95 5.29
CA ARG A 128 -6.33 29.77 4.14
C ARG A 128 -7.69 30.45 4.32
N GLY A 129 -8.70 29.72 4.79
CA GLY A 129 -10.01 30.28 5.13
C GLY A 129 -9.93 31.41 6.16
N LEU A 130 -9.15 31.21 7.24
CA LEU A 130 -8.92 32.24 8.24
C LEU A 130 -8.22 33.49 7.66
N SER A 131 -7.24 33.31 6.78
CA SER A 131 -6.58 34.46 6.13
C SER A 131 -7.56 35.31 5.31
N PHE A 132 -8.50 34.67 4.61
CA PHE A 132 -9.53 35.40 3.87
C PHE A 132 -10.48 36.16 4.80
N LEU A 133 -10.87 35.57 5.93
CA LEU A 133 -11.73 36.23 6.91
C LEU A 133 -11.07 37.47 7.52
N PHE A 134 -9.78 37.40 7.83
CA PHE A 134 -9.05 38.57 8.34
C PHE A 134 -8.86 39.65 7.26
N SER A 135 -8.51 39.28 6.02
CA SER A 135 -8.37 40.26 4.93
C SER A 135 -9.68 40.93 4.51
N MET A 136 -10.83 40.29 4.71
CA MET A 136 -12.14 40.90 4.48
C MET A 136 -12.45 42.02 5.48
N ASN A 137 -11.84 42.00 6.66
CA ASN A 137 -12.08 42.99 7.71
C ASN A 137 -11.30 44.29 7.50
N ASP A 138 -10.19 44.25 6.75
CA ASP A 138 -9.30 45.40 6.55
C ASP A 138 -9.60 46.21 5.27
N ASP A 139 -10.15 45.61 4.21
CA ASP A 139 -10.36 46.26 2.90
C ASP A 139 -11.85 46.31 2.51
N ALA A 140 -12.57 47.36 2.92
CA ALA A 140 -14.00 47.56 2.59
C ALA A 140 -14.26 48.14 1.18
N ASP A 141 -13.26 48.66 0.47
CA ASP A 141 -13.47 49.60 -0.64
C ASP A 141 -13.38 49.03 -2.08
N SER A 142 -13.27 47.71 -2.28
CA SER A 142 -13.28 47.15 -3.65
C SER A 142 -14.17 45.91 -3.81
N ALA A 143 -15.40 46.14 -4.30
CA ALA A 143 -16.39 45.10 -4.59
C ALA A 143 -15.88 43.96 -5.50
N GLY A 144 -14.92 44.26 -6.39
CA GLY A 144 -14.30 43.26 -7.28
C GLY A 144 -13.35 42.28 -6.57
N ARG A 145 -12.68 42.69 -5.48
CA ARG A 145 -11.83 41.78 -4.69
C ARG A 145 -12.67 40.89 -3.77
N GLN A 146 -13.79 41.39 -3.28
CA GLN A 146 -14.69 40.63 -2.41
C GLN A 146 -15.31 39.40 -3.11
N SER A 147 -15.72 39.51 -4.38
CA SER A 147 -16.32 38.38 -5.12
C SER A 147 -15.31 37.25 -5.38
N ILE A 148 -14.07 37.59 -5.72
CA ILE A 148 -12.97 36.62 -5.90
C ILE A 148 -12.63 35.92 -4.58
N ASN A 149 -12.60 36.68 -3.47
CA ASN A 149 -12.34 36.14 -2.14
C ASN A 149 -13.46 35.21 -1.66
N LEU A 150 -14.72 35.55 -1.92
CA LEU A 150 -15.88 34.72 -1.56
C LEU A 150 -15.87 33.38 -2.31
N GLY A 151 -15.54 33.41 -3.60
CA GLY A 151 -15.38 32.19 -4.41
C GLY A 151 -14.23 31.30 -3.92
N GLY A 152 -13.08 31.90 -3.58
CA GLY A 152 -11.94 31.18 -3.01
C GLY A 152 -12.27 30.52 -1.67
N PHE A 153 -13.01 31.22 -0.81
CA PHE A 153 -13.49 30.68 0.47
C PHE A 153 -14.45 29.50 0.29
N ALA A 154 -15.42 29.62 -0.61
CA ALA A 154 -16.39 28.55 -0.88
C ALA A 154 -15.71 27.25 -1.39
N ILE A 155 -14.74 27.38 -2.31
CA ILE A 155 -13.95 26.24 -2.82
C ILE A 155 -13.14 25.60 -1.68
N ALA A 156 -12.49 26.41 -0.85
CA ALA A 156 -11.71 25.92 0.29
C ALA A 156 -12.59 25.17 1.31
N LEU A 157 -13.80 25.69 1.57
CA LEU A 157 -14.77 25.06 2.47
C LEU A 157 -15.23 23.71 1.94
N VAL A 158 -15.62 23.63 0.66
CA VAL A 158 -16.03 22.37 0.03
C VAL A 158 -14.90 21.35 0.06
N ALA A 159 -13.68 21.77 -0.28
CA ALA A 159 -12.50 20.90 -0.23
C ALA A 159 -12.21 20.40 1.20
N ALA A 160 -12.41 21.25 2.21
CA ALA A 160 -12.23 20.87 3.63
C ALA A 160 -13.30 19.85 4.06
N VAL A 161 -14.57 20.06 3.71
CA VAL A 161 -15.66 19.11 3.98
C VAL A 161 -15.38 17.76 3.34
N VAL A 162 -14.95 17.74 2.08
CA VAL A 162 -14.56 16.49 1.38
C VAL A 162 -13.38 15.82 2.07
N ALA A 163 -12.35 16.58 2.47
CA ALA A 163 -11.19 16.03 3.16
C ALA A 163 -11.55 15.45 4.54
N VAL A 164 -12.39 16.13 5.32
CA VAL A 164 -12.92 15.63 6.60
C VAL A 164 -13.77 14.38 6.38
N PHE A 165 -14.65 14.39 5.37
CA PHE A 165 -15.46 13.22 5.03
C PHE A 165 -14.59 12.01 4.64
N LEU A 166 -13.55 12.20 3.82
CA LEU A 166 -12.60 11.14 3.49
C LEU A 166 -11.83 10.66 4.74
N LEU A 167 -11.43 11.58 5.63
CA LEU A 167 -10.76 11.23 6.88
C LEU A 167 -11.67 10.38 7.76
N LEU A 168 -12.93 10.78 7.92
CA LEU A 168 -13.95 10.01 8.61
C LEU A 168 -14.19 8.66 7.96
N LEU A 169 -14.28 8.56 6.63
CA LEU A 169 -14.41 7.27 5.95
C LEU A 169 -13.19 6.35 6.20
N THR A 170 -11.98 6.91 6.22
CA THR A 170 -10.77 6.12 6.51
C THR A 170 -10.70 5.68 7.98
N PHE A 171 -11.24 6.47 8.90
CA PHE A 171 -11.23 6.21 10.34
C PHE A 171 -12.39 5.30 10.79
N LEU A 172 -13.62 5.64 10.39
CA LEU A 172 -14.85 4.87 10.65
C LEU A 172 -15.00 3.65 9.75
N GLY A 173 -14.23 3.56 8.66
CA GLY A 173 -14.08 2.38 7.80
C GLY A 173 -13.41 1.22 8.55
N ARG A 174 -14.11 0.71 9.57
CA ARG A 174 -13.88 -0.47 10.42
C ARG A 174 -12.45 -1.04 10.37
N GLY A 175 -11.62 -0.51 11.26
CA GLY A 175 -10.53 -1.22 11.94
C GLY A 175 -9.21 -1.36 11.17
N PRO A 176 -8.06 -1.27 11.87
CA PRO A 176 -6.72 -1.51 11.31
C PRO A 176 -6.45 -3.00 11.12
N ARG A 177 -7.39 -3.77 10.54
CA ARG A 177 -7.08 -5.13 10.10
C ARG A 177 -6.16 -5.00 8.89
N ARG A 178 -4.87 -5.00 9.18
CA ARG A 178 -3.82 -5.17 8.15
C ARG A 178 -4.21 -6.40 7.36
N GLY A 179 -4.23 -6.32 6.04
CA GLY A 179 -4.39 -7.54 5.26
C GLY A 179 -3.19 -8.45 5.51
N TRP A 180 -3.39 -9.75 5.37
CA TRP A 180 -2.28 -10.70 5.40
C TRP A 180 -2.59 -11.90 4.54
N ILE A 181 -1.54 -12.60 4.15
CA ILE A 181 -1.63 -13.91 3.53
C ILE A 181 -0.94 -14.89 4.46
N THR A 182 -1.54 -16.05 4.65
CA THR A 182 -0.97 -17.15 5.41
C THR A 182 -0.83 -18.34 4.50
N LEU A 183 0.36 -18.92 4.48
CA LEU A 183 0.63 -20.22 3.89
C LEU A 183 0.78 -21.18 5.08
N ASP A 184 -0.14 -22.12 5.21
CA ASP A 184 -0.10 -23.14 6.26
C ASP A 184 0.00 -24.54 5.64
N ASP A 185 0.06 -25.55 6.49
CA ASP A 185 0.14 -26.95 6.09
C ASP A 185 -1.06 -27.42 5.24
N VAL A 186 -2.24 -26.84 5.48
CA VAL A 186 -3.50 -27.20 4.83
C VAL A 186 -3.73 -26.44 3.52
N GLY A 187 -3.33 -25.17 3.44
CA GLY A 187 -3.59 -24.35 2.28
C GLY A 187 -3.05 -22.92 2.31
N ILE A 188 -3.67 -22.08 1.49
CA ILE A 188 -3.41 -20.65 1.41
C ILE A 188 -4.65 -19.91 1.88
N SER A 189 -4.47 -18.98 2.82
CA SER A 189 -5.51 -18.05 3.25
C SER A 189 -5.10 -16.60 3.04
N GLN A 190 -6.02 -15.79 2.53
CA GLN A 190 -5.86 -14.35 2.36
C GLN A 190 -6.94 -13.65 3.17
N VAL A 191 -6.53 -12.71 4.02
CA VAL A 191 -7.43 -11.82 4.74
C VAL A 191 -7.20 -10.41 4.24
N ALA A 192 -8.26 -9.78 3.72
CA ALA A 192 -8.26 -8.40 3.25
C ALA A 192 -9.48 -7.67 3.84
N GLY A 193 -9.24 -6.88 4.89
CA GLY A 193 -10.30 -6.17 5.61
C GLY A 193 -11.28 -7.13 6.29
N ASN A 194 -12.54 -7.14 5.84
CA ASN A 194 -13.61 -8.00 6.36
C ASN A 194 -13.87 -9.24 5.51
N THR A 195 -13.03 -9.46 4.49
CA THR A 195 -13.13 -10.61 3.60
C THR A 195 -11.96 -11.52 3.86
N SER A 196 -12.25 -12.79 4.11
CA SER A 196 -11.24 -13.83 4.12
C SER A 196 -11.54 -14.84 3.01
N ARG A 197 -10.48 -15.29 2.33
CA ARG A 197 -10.54 -16.34 1.32
C ARG A 197 -9.54 -17.41 1.73
N ALA A 198 -9.91 -18.66 1.59
CA ALA A 198 -8.99 -19.77 1.82
C ALA A 198 -9.19 -20.84 0.74
N ILE A 199 -8.11 -21.52 0.38
CA ILE A 199 -8.13 -22.68 -0.50
C ILE A 199 -7.15 -23.72 0.03
N SER A 200 -7.59 -24.99 0.04
CA SER A 200 -6.71 -26.12 0.36
C SER A 200 -5.68 -26.30 -0.77
N TRP A 201 -4.46 -26.73 -0.44
CA TRP A 201 -3.43 -27.02 -1.43
C TRP A 201 -3.91 -28.00 -2.53
N GLU A 202 -4.69 -29.01 -2.15
CA GLU A 202 -5.24 -30.03 -3.06
C GLU A 202 -6.29 -29.46 -4.02
N SER A 203 -6.92 -28.35 -3.62
CA SER A 203 -7.94 -27.66 -4.41
C SER A 203 -7.35 -26.62 -5.35
N ILE A 204 -6.04 -26.39 -5.34
CA ILE A 204 -5.37 -25.46 -6.25
C ILE A 204 -5.11 -26.17 -7.58
N GLY A 205 -5.70 -25.65 -8.66
CA GLY A 205 -5.50 -26.14 -10.02
C GLY A 205 -4.28 -25.53 -10.71
N GLY A 206 -3.85 -24.35 -10.27
CA GLY A 206 -2.63 -23.73 -10.80
C GLY A 206 -2.24 -22.44 -10.10
N ILE A 207 -0.94 -22.13 -10.15
CA ILE A 207 -0.34 -20.89 -9.65
C ILE A 207 0.43 -20.22 -10.80
N SER A 208 -0.05 -19.07 -11.25
CA SER A 208 0.50 -18.36 -12.40
C SER A 208 0.83 -16.89 -12.11
N ALA A 209 1.83 -16.38 -12.82
CA ALA A 209 2.17 -14.97 -12.82
C ALA A 209 1.19 -14.19 -13.71
N HIS A 210 0.55 -13.15 -13.18
CA HIS A 210 -0.34 -12.26 -13.94
C HIS A 210 0.02 -10.78 -13.74
N LEU A 211 -0.29 -9.96 -14.74
CA LEU A 211 -0.28 -8.50 -14.65
C LEU A 211 -1.71 -8.00 -14.49
N ILE A 212 -1.99 -7.35 -13.36
CA ILE A 212 -3.30 -6.75 -13.06
C ILE A 212 -3.09 -5.26 -12.86
N ASN A 213 -3.73 -4.43 -13.68
CA ASN A 213 -3.55 -2.97 -13.66
C ASN A 213 -2.06 -2.56 -13.66
N ASN A 214 -1.26 -3.19 -14.53
CA ASN A 214 0.18 -2.99 -14.63
C ASN A 214 0.98 -3.31 -13.35
N SER A 215 0.40 -4.09 -12.44
CA SER A 215 1.04 -4.58 -11.22
C SER A 215 1.26 -6.09 -11.30
N HIS A 216 2.44 -6.55 -10.89
CA HIS A 216 2.75 -7.96 -10.76
C HIS A 216 1.90 -8.58 -9.65
N ALA A 217 1.13 -9.60 -10.01
CA ALA A 217 0.29 -10.36 -9.12
C ALA A 217 0.55 -11.86 -9.32
N VAL A 218 0.41 -12.62 -8.24
CA VAL A 218 0.36 -14.08 -8.29
C VAL A 218 -1.10 -14.48 -8.25
N ARG A 219 -1.56 -15.15 -9.30
CA ARG A 219 -2.92 -15.67 -9.42
C ARG A 219 -2.92 -17.13 -8.97
N ILE A 220 -3.78 -17.42 -8.02
CA ILE A 220 -4.08 -18.79 -7.59
C ILE A 220 -5.45 -19.14 -8.15
N THR A 221 -5.50 -20.20 -8.95
CA THR A 221 -6.71 -20.67 -9.63
C THR A 221 -7.14 -22.00 -9.01
N PRO A 222 -8.43 -22.17 -8.69
CA PRO A 222 -8.92 -23.43 -8.14
C PRO A 222 -8.92 -24.52 -9.21
N ALA A 223 -8.83 -25.78 -8.77
CA ALA A 223 -9.04 -26.93 -9.63
C ALA A 223 -10.49 -26.98 -10.13
N ILE A 224 -10.73 -27.73 -11.21
CA ILE A 224 -12.08 -27.87 -11.78
C ILE A 224 -13.02 -28.45 -10.71
N GLY A 225 -14.12 -27.75 -10.43
CA GLY A 225 -15.10 -28.13 -9.41
C GLY A 225 -14.76 -27.67 -7.98
N ALA A 226 -13.55 -27.18 -7.73
CA ALA A 226 -13.18 -26.59 -6.45
C ALA A 226 -13.57 -25.10 -6.37
N LYS A 227 -13.76 -24.59 -5.16
CA LYS A 227 -14.08 -23.18 -4.89
C LYS A 227 -13.28 -22.66 -3.70
N PHE A 228 -13.01 -21.35 -3.69
CA PHE A 228 -12.48 -20.70 -2.50
C PHE A 228 -13.52 -20.70 -1.39
N GLN A 229 -13.09 -20.98 -0.16
CA GLN A 229 -13.86 -20.72 1.04
C GLN A 229 -13.83 -19.22 1.29
N VAL A 230 -14.87 -18.52 0.88
CA VAL A 230 -14.99 -17.06 1.04
C VAL A 230 -15.89 -16.78 2.25
N ALA A 231 -15.31 -16.19 3.29
CA ALA A 231 -16.09 -15.57 4.35
C ALA A 231 -16.05 -14.05 4.17
N THR A 232 -17.08 -13.52 3.51
CA THR A 232 -17.41 -12.09 3.52
C THR A 232 -18.20 -11.79 4.79
N GLY A 233 -17.83 -10.73 5.51
CA GLY A 233 -18.63 -10.26 6.66
C GLY A 233 -20.09 -9.93 6.31
N ARG A 234 -20.86 -9.40 7.26
CA ARG A 234 -22.32 -9.14 7.14
C ARG A 234 -22.75 -8.09 6.08
N SER A 235 -21.86 -7.67 5.17
CA SER A 235 -22.15 -6.66 4.16
C SER A 235 -22.88 -7.24 2.95
N LEU A 236 -23.99 -6.60 2.54
CA LEU A 236 -24.71 -6.95 1.31
C LEU A 236 -23.82 -6.86 0.08
N LEU A 237 -22.97 -5.83 -0.01
CA LEU A 237 -22.03 -5.66 -1.12
C LEU A 237 -21.02 -6.81 -1.19
N GLY A 238 -20.65 -7.38 -0.02
CA GLY A 238 -19.79 -8.55 0.05
C GLY A 238 -20.40 -9.78 -0.61
N ARG A 239 -21.70 -10.02 -0.40
CA ARG A 239 -22.43 -11.14 -1.02
C ARG A 239 -22.46 -11.03 -2.54
N TRP A 240 -22.67 -9.82 -3.07
CA TRP A 240 -22.68 -9.59 -4.53
C TRP A 240 -21.29 -9.81 -5.15
N GLN A 241 -20.23 -9.45 -4.42
CA GLN A 241 -18.86 -9.67 -4.89
C GLN A 241 -18.44 -11.14 -4.78
N GLN A 242 -19.08 -11.93 -3.92
CA GLN A 242 -18.67 -13.30 -3.59
C GLN A 242 -18.44 -14.18 -4.82
N GLY A 243 -19.32 -14.11 -5.84
CA GLY A 243 -19.17 -14.88 -7.07
C GLY A 243 -17.88 -14.58 -7.84
N PHE A 244 -17.43 -13.32 -7.86
CA PHE A 244 -16.15 -12.94 -8.44
C PHE A 244 -14.97 -13.35 -7.54
N LEU A 245 -15.17 -13.38 -6.22
CA LEU A 245 -14.13 -13.76 -5.26
C LEU A 245 -13.84 -15.26 -5.26
N GLU A 246 -14.78 -16.08 -5.73
CA GLU A 246 -14.68 -17.54 -5.83
C GLU A 246 -13.93 -18.03 -7.08
N GLN A 247 -13.68 -17.17 -8.07
CA GLN A 247 -13.06 -17.59 -9.34
C GLN A 247 -11.53 -17.64 -9.30
N ALA A 248 -10.91 -16.64 -8.68
CA ALA A 248 -9.47 -16.53 -8.59
C ALA A 248 -9.06 -15.72 -7.36
N MET A 249 -7.91 -16.08 -6.79
CA MET A 249 -7.26 -15.32 -5.74
C MET A 249 -6.04 -14.62 -6.32
N ASP A 250 -6.22 -13.33 -6.60
CA ASP A 250 -5.17 -12.46 -7.11
C ASP A 250 -4.45 -11.76 -5.96
N VAL A 251 -3.17 -12.07 -5.81
CA VAL A 251 -2.31 -11.52 -4.77
C VAL A 251 -1.37 -10.49 -5.38
N PRO A 252 -1.62 -9.17 -5.20
CA PRO A 252 -0.70 -8.14 -5.66
C PRO A 252 0.57 -8.14 -4.80
N VAL A 253 1.71 -8.59 -5.33
CA VAL A 253 2.89 -8.85 -4.47
C VAL A 253 3.50 -7.58 -3.90
N TRP A 254 3.29 -6.42 -4.53
CA TRP A 254 3.81 -5.14 -4.03
C TRP A 254 3.33 -4.82 -2.61
N VAL A 255 2.13 -5.29 -2.21
CA VAL A 255 1.60 -5.08 -0.86
C VAL A 255 2.30 -5.94 0.18
N LEU A 256 2.96 -7.04 -0.20
CA LEU A 256 3.61 -7.96 0.74
C LEU A 256 4.98 -7.50 1.20
N GLY A 257 5.57 -6.48 0.55
CA GLY A 257 6.94 -6.08 0.86
C GLY A 257 8.01 -7.04 0.35
N MET A 258 7.62 -8.12 -0.34
CA MET A 258 8.50 -9.17 -0.87
C MET A 258 8.78 -8.96 -2.36
N ASP A 259 9.83 -9.57 -2.89
CA ASP A 259 10.06 -9.69 -4.33
C ASP A 259 8.91 -10.50 -5.00
N PRO A 260 8.33 -10.02 -6.12
CA PRO A 260 7.28 -10.75 -6.83
C PRO A 260 7.65 -12.17 -7.20
N ALA A 261 8.86 -12.37 -7.76
CA ALA A 261 9.30 -13.69 -8.19
C ALA A 261 9.52 -14.61 -6.97
N LEU A 262 10.06 -14.07 -5.87
CA LEU A 262 10.21 -14.84 -4.63
C LEU A 262 8.88 -15.38 -4.13
N PHE A 263 7.83 -14.56 -4.05
CA PHE A 263 6.51 -15.01 -3.60
C PHE A 263 5.89 -16.04 -4.55
N LEU A 264 6.06 -15.88 -5.86
CA LEU A 264 5.57 -16.85 -6.84
C LEU A 264 6.25 -18.21 -6.69
N HIS A 265 7.58 -18.24 -6.65
CA HIS A 265 8.32 -19.51 -6.52
C HIS A 265 8.09 -20.15 -5.16
N LEU A 266 7.99 -19.35 -4.09
CA LEU A 266 7.61 -19.84 -2.77
C LEU A 266 6.25 -20.56 -2.79
N THR A 267 5.23 -19.93 -3.38
CA THR A 267 3.89 -20.52 -3.46
C THR A 267 3.83 -21.74 -4.37
N ARG A 268 4.57 -21.74 -5.48
CA ARG A 268 4.70 -22.89 -6.40
C ARG A 268 5.42 -24.07 -5.74
N PHE A 269 6.52 -23.82 -5.04
CA PHE A 269 7.32 -24.84 -4.36
C PHE A 269 6.45 -25.67 -3.40
N TYR A 270 5.75 -25.03 -2.47
CA TYR A 270 4.88 -25.74 -1.50
C TYR A 270 3.62 -26.34 -2.12
N TRP A 271 3.17 -25.81 -3.25
CA TRP A 271 2.10 -26.45 -4.01
C TRP A 271 2.58 -27.78 -4.60
N GLN A 272 3.79 -27.81 -5.16
CA GLN A 272 4.40 -28.98 -5.80
C GLN A 272 5.00 -30.01 -4.82
N HIS A 273 5.36 -29.59 -3.60
CA HIS A 273 6.03 -30.42 -2.59
C HIS A 273 5.17 -30.56 -1.32
N PRO A 274 4.15 -31.44 -1.31
CA PRO A 274 3.30 -31.68 -0.14
C PRO A 274 4.08 -32.02 1.14
N GLU A 275 5.14 -32.80 1.00
CA GLU A 275 6.01 -33.24 2.08
C GLU A 275 6.73 -32.07 2.76
N ALA A 276 6.99 -30.97 2.06
CA ALA A 276 7.63 -29.79 2.63
C ALA A 276 6.64 -28.87 3.36
N ARG A 277 5.32 -29.07 3.28
CA ARG A 277 4.36 -28.09 3.85
C ARG A 277 4.44 -27.95 5.37
N HIS A 278 4.92 -28.98 6.08
CA HIS A 278 5.05 -28.95 7.53
C HIS A 278 6.08 -27.92 8.03
N GLU A 279 7.07 -27.52 7.21
CA GLU A 279 8.02 -26.46 7.58
C GLU A 279 7.45 -25.04 7.45
N LEU A 280 6.29 -24.83 6.79
CA LEU A 280 5.67 -23.49 6.63
C LEU A 280 5.46 -22.76 7.98
N GLY A 281 5.24 -23.53 9.03
CA GLY A 281 5.07 -23.06 10.40
C GLY A 281 6.36 -23.00 11.23
N THR A 282 7.54 -23.10 10.62
CA THR A 282 8.84 -23.15 11.31
C THR A 282 9.87 -22.20 10.68
N ASP A 283 10.99 -21.97 11.38
CA ASP A 283 12.10 -21.15 10.88
C ASP A 283 12.79 -21.78 9.66
N ALA A 284 12.61 -23.08 9.42
CA ALA A 284 13.17 -23.75 8.25
C ALA A 284 12.65 -23.15 6.93
N THR A 285 11.41 -22.68 6.89
CA THR A 285 10.87 -21.94 5.74
C THR A 285 11.61 -20.62 5.51
N VAL A 286 11.90 -19.88 6.58
CA VAL A 286 12.64 -18.62 6.49
C VAL A 286 14.06 -18.87 6.02
N ASP A 287 14.70 -19.92 6.50
CA ASP A 287 16.04 -20.30 6.06
C ASP A 287 16.07 -20.79 4.62
N ARG A 288 15.06 -21.54 4.17
CA ARG A 288 14.89 -21.91 2.76
C ARG A 288 14.75 -20.68 1.87
N ILE A 289 13.91 -19.73 2.26
CA ILE A 289 13.74 -18.46 1.56
C ILE A 289 15.07 -17.69 1.47
N ARG A 290 15.86 -17.69 2.54
CA ARG A 290 17.18 -17.04 2.57
C ARG A 290 18.19 -17.71 1.64
N ARG A 291 18.20 -19.03 1.57
CA ARG A 291 19.09 -19.79 0.67
C ARG A 291 18.63 -19.74 -0.79
N GLY A 292 17.33 -19.55 -1.01
CA GLY A 292 16.73 -19.52 -2.34
C GLY A 292 16.38 -20.90 -2.89
N ASP A 293 16.30 -21.92 -2.03
CA ASP A 293 16.00 -23.32 -2.41
C ASP A 293 14.49 -23.48 -2.69
N LEU A 294 13.99 -22.75 -3.70
CA LEU A 294 12.59 -22.66 -4.10
C LEU A 294 12.36 -22.94 -5.60
N LEU A 295 13.41 -23.38 -6.31
CA LEU A 295 13.38 -23.63 -7.76
C LEU A 295 13.30 -25.12 -8.11
N ASP A 296 13.60 -25.98 -7.14
CA ASP A 296 13.56 -27.43 -7.27
C ASP A 296 12.16 -27.95 -6.92
#